data_AF-A1ZF83-F1
#
_entry.id   AF-A1ZF83-F1
#
_cell.length_a   1.000
_cell.length_b   1.000
_cell.length_c   1.000
_cell.angle_alpha   90.00
_cell.angle_beta   90.00
_cell.angle_gamma   90.00
#
_symmetry.space_group_name_H-M   'P 1'
#
loop_
_entity.id
_entity.type
_entity.pdbx_description
1 polymer ?
#
loop_
_entity_poly.entity_id
_entity_poly.type
_entity_poly.pdbx_seq_one_letter_code
_entity_poly.pdbx_strand_id
1 'polypeptide(L)'
;MALNLVPAKTTQFKMEMHNPDNDKEVVVLEFKQQKDQWAVVPSHKPDDVLFFRFDKQQHCYVKDGIKGKEEKVDLLNKMHIVPNHKKWKKVTKVVFDLKKEQEGSPRHLVFMVAKDGKKKRIISIDKKAVPDMSKAMPEMHLTWK
;
A
#
# COMPACT_ATOMS: atom_id res chain seq x y z
N MET A 1 4.54 -9.67 -15.59
CA MET A 1 4.74 -10.46 -14.35
C MET A 1 4.51 -9.54 -13.15
N ALA A 2 3.45 -9.76 -12.37
CA ALA A 2 3.01 -8.87 -11.29
C ALA A 2 4.03 -8.80 -10.15
N LEU A 3 4.27 -7.58 -9.66
CA LEU A 3 5.13 -7.28 -8.51
C LEU A 3 4.27 -7.37 -7.26
N ASN A 4 4.55 -8.31 -6.36
CA ASN A 4 3.74 -8.53 -5.17
C ASN A 4 4.58 -8.42 -3.90
N LEU A 5 4.07 -7.67 -2.92
CA LEU A 5 4.62 -7.60 -1.56
C LEU A 5 4.32 -8.87 -0.75
N VAL A 6 3.12 -9.43 -0.99
CA VAL A 6 2.59 -10.65 -0.37
C VAL A 6 2.61 -11.78 -1.39
N PRO A 7 2.87 -13.05 -1.01
CA PRO A 7 2.82 -14.17 -1.96
C PRO A 7 1.45 -14.29 -2.65
N ALA A 8 1.43 -14.57 -3.95
CA ALA A 8 0.20 -14.58 -4.76
C ALA A 8 -0.87 -15.61 -4.31
N LYS A 9 -0.47 -16.66 -3.57
CA LYS A 9 -1.39 -17.67 -3.02
C LYS A 9 -2.08 -17.20 -1.73
N THR A 10 -1.67 -16.07 -1.19
CA THR A 10 -2.21 -15.52 0.06
C THR A 10 -3.57 -14.89 -0.23
N THR A 11 -4.60 -15.33 0.47
CA THR A 11 -5.96 -14.79 0.34
C THR A 11 -6.31 -13.81 1.46
N GLN A 12 -5.47 -13.71 2.49
CA GLN A 12 -5.66 -12.84 3.64
C GLN A 12 -4.34 -12.30 4.16
N PHE A 13 -4.29 -11.00 4.42
CA PHE A 13 -3.18 -10.35 5.11
C PHE A 13 -3.69 -9.14 5.89
N LYS A 14 -2.86 -8.60 6.78
CA LYS A 14 -3.19 -7.39 7.54
C LYS A 14 -2.07 -6.38 7.45
N MET A 15 -2.44 -5.11 7.56
CA MET A 15 -1.52 -3.99 7.69
C MET A 15 -1.83 -3.26 8.98
N GLU A 16 -0.81 -3.05 9.81
CA GLU A 16 -0.92 -2.35 11.09
C GLU A 16 -0.10 -1.07 11.00
N MET A 17 -0.65 0.04 11.46
CA MET A 17 0.04 1.32 11.53
C MET A 17 -0.31 2.01 12.84
N HIS A 18 0.68 2.61 13.48
CA HIS A 18 0.50 3.41 14.68
C HIS A 18 0.16 4.84 14.27
N ASN A 19 -0.78 5.50 14.95
CA ASN A 19 -1.02 6.92 14.72
C ASN A 19 0.24 7.71 15.12
N PRO A 20 0.85 8.52 14.24
CA PRO A 20 2.04 9.33 14.57
C PRO A 20 1.81 10.27 15.76
N ASP A 21 0.57 10.74 15.93
CA ASP A 21 0.17 11.68 16.99
C ASP A 21 -0.24 10.96 18.29
N ASN A 22 -0.52 9.64 18.22
CA ASN A 22 -0.95 8.84 19.36
C ASN A 22 -0.46 7.38 19.21
N ASP A 23 0.70 7.07 19.79
CA ASP A 23 1.36 5.78 19.67
C ASP A 23 0.54 4.57 20.21
N LYS A 24 -0.43 4.84 21.09
CA LYS A 24 -1.36 3.84 21.64
C LYS A 24 -2.49 3.49 20.66
N GLU A 25 -2.75 4.35 19.70
CA GLU A 25 -3.77 4.10 18.68
C GLU A 25 -3.16 3.32 17.52
N VAL A 26 -3.61 2.07 17.36
CA VAL A 26 -3.19 1.20 16.27
C VAL A 26 -4.34 1.07 15.29
N VAL A 27 -4.12 1.52 14.07
CA VAL A 27 -5.03 1.28 12.95
C VAL A 27 -4.64 -0.04 12.31
N VAL A 28 -5.54 -1.02 12.37
CA VAL A 28 -5.39 -2.28 11.66
C VAL A 28 -6.34 -2.31 10.45
N LEU A 29 -5.79 -2.58 9.28
CA LEU A 29 -6.51 -2.81 8.04
C LEU A 29 -6.40 -4.29 7.66
N GLU A 30 -7.53 -4.98 7.59
CA GLU A 30 -7.58 -6.39 7.20
C GLU A 30 -7.92 -6.53 5.73
N PHE A 31 -7.07 -7.20 4.97
CA PHE A 31 -7.22 -7.45 3.54
C PHE A 31 -7.66 -8.89 3.31
N LYS A 32 -8.79 -9.08 2.64
CA LYS A 32 -9.35 -10.39 2.30
C LYS A 32 -9.72 -10.46 0.82
N GLN A 33 -9.16 -11.43 0.11
CA GLN A 33 -9.51 -11.70 -1.28
C GLN A 33 -10.96 -12.22 -1.34
N GLN A 34 -11.78 -11.56 -2.14
CA GLN A 34 -13.15 -11.95 -2.47
C GLN A 34 -13.28 -11.99 -4.00
N LYS A 35 -13.26 -13.19 -4.58
CA LYS A 35 -13.25 -13.38 -6.04
C LYS A 35 -12.07 -12.63 -6.68
N ASP A 36 -12.34 -11.60 -7.50
CA ASP A 36 -11.39 -10.78 -8.24
C ASP A 36 -11.00 -9.46 -7.56
N GLN A 37 -11.53 -9.21 -6.35
CA GLN A 37 -11.26 -7.99 -5.58
C GLN A 37 -10.72 -8.28 -4.18
N TRP A 38 -10.01 -7.31 -3.61
CA TRP A 38 -9.63 -7.27 -2.21
C TRP A 38 -10.66 -6.46 -1.44
N ALA A 39 -11.25 -7.03 -0.39
CA ALA A 39 -11.98 -6.28 0.62
C ALA A 39 -10.99 -5.85 1.71
N VAL A 40 -11.04 -4.58 2.10
CA VAL A 40 -10.21 -3.98 3.13
C VAL A 40 -11.12 -3.47 4.22
N VAL A 41 -10.98 -4.03 5.42
CA VAL A 41 -11.84 -3.72 6.56
C VAL A 41 -10.99 -3.05 7.64
N PRO A 42 -11.26 -1.78 7.97
CA PRO A 42 -10.65 -1.13 9.12
C PRO A 42 -11.19 -1.74 10.42
N SER A 43 -10.29 -2.20 11.29
CA SER A 43 -10.63 -2.76 12.61
C SER A 43 -11.48 -1.84 13.49
N HIS A 44 -11.25 -0.53 13.40
CA HIS A 44 -11.93 0.49 14.20
C HIS A 44 -13.28 0.95 13.60
N LYS A 45 -13.55 0.59 12.33
CA LYS A 45 -14.80 0.90 11.61
C LYS A 45 -15.12 -0.25 10.65
N PRO A 46 -15.64 -1.38 11.16
CA PRO A 46 -15.84 -2.58 10.36
C PRO A 46 -16.88 -2.41 9.25
N ASP A 47 -17.76 -1.41 9.37
CA ASP A 47 -18.77 -1.10 8.34
C ASP A 47 -18.19 -0.30 7.15
N ASP A 48 -17.02 0.33 7.32
CA ASP A 48 -16.34 1.16 6.32
C ASP A 48 -15.44 0.29 5.42
N VAL A 49 -16.03 -0.70 4.76
CA VAL A 49 -15.30 -1.63 3.90
C VAL A 49 -14.93 -0.97 2.58
N LEU A 50 -13.64 -0.97 2.24
CA LEU A 50 -13.15 -0.57 0.91
C LEU A 50 -12.90 -1.80 0.04
N PHE A 51 -13.24 -1.73 -1.24
CA PHE A 51 -12.95 -2.77 -2.21
C PHE A 51 -11.94 -2.28 -3.25
N PHE A 52 -10.92 -3.08 -3.53
CA PHE A 52 -9.88 -2.81 -4.53
C PHE A 52 -9.84 -3.92 -5.57
N ARG A 53 -9.91 -3.55 -6.84
CA ARG A 53 -9.84 -4.50 -7.98
C ARG A 53 -8.83 -4.01 -9.00
N PHE A 54 -8.17 -4.95 -9.68
CA PHE A 54 -7.27 -4.64 -10.79
C PHE A 54 -7.78 -5.32 -12.06
N ASP A 55 -7.87 -4.58 -13.16
CA ASP A 55 -8.23 -5.16 -14.46
C ASP A 55 -7.01 -5.79 -15.17
N LYS A 56 -7.23 -6.33 -16.38
CA LYS A 56 -6.17 -6.94 -17.21
C LYS A 56 -5.12 -5.92 -17.67
N GLN A 57 -5.48 -4.64 -17.73
CA GLN A 57 -4.60 -3.51 -18.07
C GLN A 57 -3.92 -2.92 -16.82
N GLN A 58 -4.14 -3.55 -15.64
CA GLN A 58 -3.63 -3.14 -14.35
C GLN A 58 -4.20 -1.81 -13.83
N HIS A 59 -5.32 -1.33 -14.35
CA HIS A 59 -6.00 -0.20 -13.73
C HIS A 59 -6.54 -0.61 -12.36
N CYS A 60 -6.31 0.25 -11.35
CA CYS A 60 -6.87 0.07 -10.03
C CYS A 60 -8.28 0.66 -10.00
N TYR A 61 -9.21 -0.07 -9.42
CA TYR A 61 -10.56 0.36 -9.16
C TYR A 61 -10.81 0.30 -7.66
N VAL A 62 -11.40 1.36 -7.11
CA VAL A 62 -11.72 1.49 -5.69
C VAL A 62 -13.22 1.68 -5.55
N LYS A 63 -13.84 0.99 -4.59
CA LYS A 63 -15.26 1.12 -4.28
C LYS A 63 -15.45 1.23 -2.78
N ASP A 64 -16.21 2.24 -2.37
CA ASP A 64 -16.52 2.51 -0.97
C ASP A 64 -17.82 1.82 -0.53
N GLY A 65 -17.71 0.82 0.34
CA GLY A 65 -18.84 0.03 0.82
C GLY A 65 -19.51 -0.82 -0.27
N ILE A 66 -20.56 -1.55 0.12
CA ILE A 66 -21.25 -2.50 -0.77
C ILE A 66 -22.04 -1.78 -1.88
N LYS A 67 -22.58 -0.59 -1.56
CA LYS A 67 -23.42 0.22 -2.46
C LYS A 67 -22.67 1.36 -3.15
N GLY A 68 -21.37 1.54 -2.86
CA GLY A 68 -20.58 2.59 -3.50
C GLY A 68 -20.45 2.42 -5.00
N LYS A 69 -20.15 3.53 -5.67
CA LYS A 69 -19.72 3.51 -7.06
C LYS A 69 -18.26 3.08 -7.10
N GLU A 70 -17.92 2.32 -8.13
CA GLU A 70 -16.54 1.95 -8.40
C GLU A 70 -15.88 3.09 -9.19
N GLU A 71 -14.74 3.56 -8.70
CA GLU A 71 -13.97 4.64 -9.31
C GLU A 71 -12.62 4.10 -9.78
N LYS A 72 -12.23 4.48 -11.00
CA LYS A 72 -10.91 4.14 -11.55
C LYS A 72 -9.86 5.09 -10.95
N VAL A 73 -8.82 4.53 -10.35
CA VAL A 73 -7.69 5.27 -9.79
C VAL A 73 -6.43 4.92 -10.59
N ASP A 74 -5.89 5.92 -11.29
CA ASP A 74 -4.64 5.79 -12.05
C ASP A 74 -3.41 5.91 -11.13
N LEU A 75 -3.28 4.96 -10.19
CA LEU A 75 -2.13 4.85 -9.28
C LEU A 75 -0.89 4.31 -9.99
N LEU A 76 -1.05 3.26 -10.81
CA LEU A 76 0.10 2.56 -11.39
C LEU A 76 0.90 3.39 -12.38
N ASN A 77 0.24 4.29 -13.12
CA ASN A 77 0.92 5.20 -14.06
C ASN A 77 1.80 6.23 -13.34
N LYS A 78 1.62 6.40 -12.02
CA LYS A 78 2.40 7.29 -11.16
C LYS A 78 3.39 6.53 -10.27
N MET A 79 3.47 5.21 -10.41
CA MET A 79 4.26 4.34 -9.56
C MET A 79 5.41 3.70 -10.32
N HIS A 80 6.62 3.85 -9.79
CA HIS A 80 7.78 3.08 -10.21
C HIS A 80 8.17 2.08 -9.11
N ILE A 81 8.13 0.79 -9.45
CA ILE A 81 8.41 -0.30 -8.51
C ILE A 81 9.78 -0.91 -8.81
N VAL A 82 10.71 -0.86 -7.86
CA VAL A 82 12.07 -1.38 -8.03
C VAL A 82 12.19 -2.80 -7.44
N PRO A 83 12.51 -3.82 -8.27
CA PRO A 83 12.70 -5.20 -7.82
C PRO A 83 14.14 -5.47 -7.36
N ASN A 84 14.32 -6.34 -6.36
CA ASN A 84 15.65 -6.69 -5.82
C ASN A 84 16.16 -8.12 -6.14
N HIS A 85 15.45 -8.96 -6.93
CA HIS A 85 15.94 -10.32 -7.23
C HIS A 85 15.35 -10.98 -8.50
N LYS A 86 16.13 -11.83 -9.18
CA LYS A 86 15.81 -12.47 -10.48
C LYS A 86 14.68 -13.52 -10.42
N LYS A 87 14.58 -14.32 -9.34
CA LYS A 87 13.58 -15.40 -9.21
C LYS A 87 12.30 -15.02 -8.46
N TRP A 88 12.35 -13.94 -7.68
CA TRP A 88 11.20 -13.41 -6.94
C TRP A 88 11.35 -11.90 -6.92
N LYS A 89 10.53 -11.19 -7.68
CA LYS A 89 10.57 -9.73 -7.71
C LYS A 89 9.98 -9.17 -6.41
N LYS A 90 10.70 -9.33 -5.30
CA LYS A 90 10.39 -8.68 -4.03
C LYS A 90 10.52 -7.19 -4.26
N VAL A 91 9.41 -6.49 -4.05
CA VAL A 91 9.40 -5.03 -4.00
C VAL A 91 10.24 -4.62 -2.80
N THR A 92 11.22 -3.75 -3.05
CA THR A 92 12.06 -3.16 -2.00
C THR A 92 11.91 -1.65 -1.93
N LYS A 93 11.48 -1.04 -3.03
CA LYS A 93 11.22 0.37 -3.14
C LYS A 93 10.03 0.59 -4.07
N VAL A 94 9.09 1.41 -3.64
CA VAL A 94 8.00 1.95 -4.45
C VAL A 94 8.18 3.46 -4.48
N VAL A 95 8.30 4.03 -5.67
CA VAL A 95 8.41 5.48 -5.86
C VAL A 95 7.10 5.95 -6.48
N PHE A 96 6.48 6.96 -5.88
CA PHE A 96 5.36 7.67 -6.46
C PHE A 96 5.80 9.04 -6.94
N ASP A 97 5.50 9.34 -8.19
CA ASP A 97 5.73 10.65 -8.77
C ASP A 97 4.55 11.56 -8.43
N LEU A 98 4.77 12.55 -7.57
CA LEU A 98 3.79 13.60 -7.33
C LEU A 98 3.83 14.59 -8.49
N LYS A 99 2.67 15.05 -8.95
CA LYS A 99 2.61 16.07 -10.01
C LYS A 99 3.44 17.29 -9.59
N LYS A 100 4.24 17.81 -10.53
CA LYS A 100 4.93 19.10 -10.37
C LYS A 100 3.91 20.19 -10.03
N GLU A 101 4.07 20.83 -8.88
CA GLU A 101 3.62 22.22 -8.74
C GLU A 101 4.52 23.08 -9.64
N GLN A 102 3.95 24.13 -10.23
CA GLN A 102 4.43 24.79 -11.45
C GLN A 102 5.86 25.39 -11.38
N GLU A 103 6.54 25.40 -10.24
CA GLU A 103 7.91 25.93 -10.11
C GLU A 103 8.76 25.12 -9.09
N GLY A 104 8.79 23.80 -9.19
CA GLY A 104 9.60 22.97 -8.29
C GLY A 104 10.16 21.68 -8.89
N SER A 105 11.26 21.20 -8.31
CA SER A 105 11.78 19.86 -8.55
C SER A 105 10.69 18.81 -8.31
N PRO A 106 10.63 17.72 -9.11
CA PRO A 106 9.65 16.67 -8.90
C PRO A 106 9.75 16.12 -7.47
N ARG A 107 8.64 16.18 -6.73
CA ARG A 107 8.55 15.57 -5.40
C ARG A 107 8.22 14.10 -5.59
N HIS A 108 9.11 13.24 -5.11
CA HIS A 108 8.90 11.80 -5.13
C HIS A 108 8.57 11.30 -3.73
N LEU A 109 7.50 10.51 -3.59
CA LEU A 109 7.25 9.75 -2.38
C LEU A 109 7.90 8.39 -2.52
N VAL A 110 8.90 8.12 -1.68
CA VAL A 110 9.64 6.86 -1.71
C VAL A 110 9.26 6.02 -0.52
N PHE A 111 8.65 4.86 -0.79
CA PHE A 111 8.38 3.83 0.22
C PHE A 111 9.44 2.74 0.13
N MET A 112 10.13 2.50 1.23
CA MET A 112 11.07 1.40 1.42
C MET A 112 10.34 0.21 2.03
N VAL A 113 10.69 -0.99 1.56
CA VAL A 113 10.07 -2.24 2.01
C VAL A 113 11.16 -3.16 2.54
N ALA A 114 11.14 -3.37 3.86
CA ALA A 114 12.10 -4.20 4.56
C ALA A 114 11.49 -5.54 4.97
N LYS A 115 12.34 -6.58 5.05
CA LYS A 115 11.97 -7.88 5.61
C LYS A 115 12.05 -7.80 7.13
N ASP A 116 10.92 -8.03 7.79
CA ASP A 116 10.83 -8.12 9.25
C ASP A 116 10.61 -9.57 9.75
N GLY A 117 10.30 -10.49 8.83
CA GLY A 117 10.14 -11.90 9.16
C GLY A 117 9.78 -12.76 7.95
N LYS A 118 9.53 -14.06 8.19
CA LYS A 118 9.13 -14.98 7.11
C LYS A 118 7.84 -14.52 6.43
N LYS A 119 6.85 -14.10 7.21
CA LYS A 119 5.55 -13.61 6.76
C LYS A 119 5.24 -12.17 7.19
N LYS A 120 6.30 -11.36 7.35
CA LYS A 120 6.23 -9.97 7.83
C LYS A 120 7.10 -9.04 6.98
N ARG A 121 6.59 -7.85 6.67
CA ARG A 121 7.34 -6.74 6.05
C ARG A 121 7.05 -5.45 6.79
N ILE A 122 8.01 -4.54 6.79
CA ILE A 122 7.83 -3.17 7.22
C ILE A 122 7.87 -2.30 5.97
N ILE A 123 6.92 -1.38 5.85
CA ILE A 123 6.87 -0.37 4.81
C ILE A 123 7.03 0.98 5.50
N SER A 124 8.05 1.73 5.11
CA SER A 124 8.38 3.03 5.69
C SER A 124 8.69 4.04 4.59
N ILE A 125 8.49 5.32 4.84
CA ILE A 125 8.91 6.36 3.92
C ILE A 125 10.43 6.59 4.02
N ASP A 126 11.08 6.88 2.90
CA ASP A 126 12.47 7.33 2.89
C ASP A 126 12.54 8.76 3.43
N LYS A 127 12.88 8.87 4.71
CA LYS A 127 12.96 10.13 5.44
C LYS A 127 13.97 11.12 4.85
N LYS A 128 14.95 10.63 4.07
CA LYS A 128 15.94 11.49 3.41
C LYS A 128 15.39 12.11 2.13
N ALA A 129 14.48 11.42 1.44
CA ALA A 129 13.89 11.90 0.19
C ALA A 129 12.78 12.93 0.43
N VAL A 130 12.03 12.80 1.53
CA VAL A 130 10.88 13.66 1.86
C VAL A 130 10.77 13.85 3.39
N PRO A 131 11.67 14.65 4.01
CA PRO A 131 11.74 14.81 5.46
C PRO A 131 10.46 15.38 6.07
N ASP A 132 9.76 16.30 5.40
CA ASP A 132 8.55 16.94 5.94
C ASP A 132 7.36 15.96 6.02
N MET A 133 7.19 15.10 5.01
CA MET A 133 6.14 14.07 5.02
C MET A 133 6.48 12.88 5.93
N SER A 134 7.76 12.71 6.27
CA SER A 134 8.21 11.58 7.08
C SER A 134 7.74 11.61 8.53
N LYS A 135 7.31 12.78 9.02
CA LYS A 135 6.72 12.93 10.36
C LYS A 135 5.24 12.52 10.41
N ALA A 136 4.53 12.64 9.29
CA ALA A 136 3.10 12.38 9.21
C ALA A 136 2.75 10.96 8.70
N MET A 137 3.70 10.27 8.06
CA MET A 137 3.48 8.89 7.59
C MET A 137 4.04 7.87 8.58
N PRO A 138 3.20 7.07 9.25
CA PRO A 138 3.67 6.04 10.16
C PRO A 138 4.30 4.87 9.42
N GLU A 139 5.11 4.11 10.16
CA GLU A 139 5.57 2.80 9.69
C GLU A 139 4.38 1.83 9.61
N MET A 140 4.31 1.10 8.50
CA MET A 140 3.26 0.12 8.26
C MET A 140 3.83 -1.29 8.34
N HIS A 141 3.25 -2.10 9.23
CA HIS A 141 3.62 -3.49 9.44
C HIS A 141 2.67 -4.40 8.69
N LEU A 142 3.17 -5.02 7.63
CA LEU A 142 2.43 -5.95 6.78
C LEU A 142 2.68 -7.39 7.23
N THR A 143 1.62 -8.12 7.56
CA THR A 143 1.69 -9.53 8.02
C THR A 143 0.71 -10.42 7.26
N TRP A 144 1.11 -11.65 6.94
CA TRP A 144 0.22 -12.65 6.32
C TRP A 144 0.36 -14.04 6.97
N LYS A 145 -0.62 -14.92 6.73
CA LYS A 145 -0.60 -16.34 7.14
C LYS A 145 -0.31 -17.26 5.96
#